data_AF-A0A963PPL2-F1
#
_entry.id   AF-A0A963PPL2-F1
#
_cell.length_a   1.000
_cell.length_b   1.000
_cell.length_c   1.000
_cell.angle_alpha   90.00
_cell.angle_beta   90.00
_cell.angle_gamma   90.00
#
_symmetry.space_group_name_H-M   'P 1'
#
loop_
_entity.id
_entity.type
_entity.pdbx_description
1 polymer ?
#
loop_
_entity_poly.entity_id
_entity_poly.type
_entity_poly.pdbx_seq_one_letter_code
_entity_poly.pdbx_strand_id
1 'polypeptide(L)'
;MTRPFRAAPRWRPLRAAWRGCALMLLALLLAPGAWAVTAEQALKMATGDGEDRVQAINEAVLDADDRTRAFIDALSNDAVKASDKAAFVMDGDQATDPVTGAKVKLPDDAEDVINNNFLRSALDAAKAALQLHSEDEATRAAAAAALMKDPDES
;
A
#
# COMPACT_ATOMS: atom_id res chain seq x y z
N MET A 1 -36.20 -67.87 23.91
CA MET A 1 -35.71 -66.98 24.99
C MET A 1 -34.77 -65.96 24.35
N THR A 2 -35.15 -64.70 24.06
CA THR A 2 -35.54 -63.54 24.91
C THR A 2 -34.42 -62.48 24.99
N ARG A 3 -34.51 -61.49 24.08
CA ARG A 3 -34.22 -60.04 24.21
C ARG A 3 -32.73 -59.59 24.46
N PRO A 4 -32.41 -58.27 24.51
CA PRO A 4 -31.84 -57.50 23.38
C PRO A 4 -30.66 -56.58 23.83
N PHE A 5 -30.34 -55.53 23.06
CA PHE A 5 -29.96 -54.16 23.50
C PHE A 5 -28.65 -53.54 22.96
N ARG A 6 -28.78 -52.24 22.64
CA ARG A 6 -27.92 -51.29 21.89
C ARG A 6 -26.70 -50.74 22.68
N ALA A 7 -25.71 -50.16 21.97
CA ALA A 7 -25.14 -48.80 22.21
C ALA A 7 -24.07 -48.46 21.13
N ALA A 8 -24.35 -47.56 20.18
CA ALA A 8 -24.08 -46.11 20.16
C ALA A 8 -22.76 -45.72 19.44
N PRO A 9 -22.80 -44.89 18.36
CA PRO A 9 -21.58 -44.34 17.77
C PRO A 9 -20.91 -43.37 18.75
N ARG A 10 -19.58 -43.44 18.83
CA ARG A 10 -18.73 -42.60 19.69
C ARG A 10 -18.53 -41.25 19.02
N TRP A 11 -19.44 -40.30 19.25
CA TRP A 11 -19.26 -38.93 18.78
C TRP A 11 -18.09 -38.30 19.56
N ARG A 12 -16.94 -38.12 18.89
CA ARG A 12 -15.81 -37.36 19.43
C ARG A 12 -16.19 -35.87 19.53
N PRO A 13 -15.70 -35.16 20.55
CA PRO A 13 -16.36 -33.97 21.09
C PRO A 13 -16.15 -32.72 20.21
N LEU A 14 -17.27 -32.06 19.89
CA LEU A 14 -17.40 -30.73 19.27
C LEU A 14 -16.47 -29.63 19.85
N ARG A 15 -15.91 -29.87 21.05
CA ARG A 15 -15.04 -28.95 21.80
C ARG A 15 -13.64 -28.76 21.19
N ALA A 16 -13.13 -29.72 20.41
CA ALA A 16 -11.83 -29.59 19.76
C ALA A 16 -11.90 -28.65 18.52
N ALA A 17 -12.97 -28.74 17.75
CA ALA A 17 -13.23 -27.86 16.61
C ALA A 17 -13.39 -26.39 17.06
N TRP A 18 -14.07 -26.16 18.19
CA TRP A 18 -14.26 -24.80 18.74
C TRP A 18 -12.96 -24.14 19.20
N ARG A 19 -12.02 -24.91 19.77
CA ARG A 19 -10.70 -24.39 20.16
C ARG A 19 -9.84 -24.02 18.94
N GLY A 20 -9.91 -24.82 17.87
CA GLY A 20 -9.23 -24.53 16.60
C GLY A 20 -9.75 -23.25 15.94
N CYS A 21 -11.08 -23.09 15.85
CA CYS A 21 -11.68 -21.88 15.29
C CYS A 21 -11.38 -20.62 16.10
N ALA A 22 -11.39 -20.71 17.44
CA ALA A 22 -11.06 -19.58 18.31
C ALA A 22 -9.60 -19.10 18.16
N LEU A 23 -8.65 -20.04 18.03
CA LEU A 23 -7.25 -19.70 17.80
C LEU A 23 -7.01 -19.11 16.41
N MET A 24 -7.72 -19.60 15.39
CA MET A 24 -7.63 -19.07 14.02
C MET A 24 -8.22 -17.66 13.91
N LEU A 25 -9.34 -17.38 14.59
CA LEU A 25 -9.92 -16.03 14.66
C LEU A 25 -9.00 -15.06 15.42
N LEU A 26 -8.40 -15.49 16.53
CA LEU A 26 -7.47 -14.65 17.30
C LEU A 26 -6.19 -14.32 16.50
N ALA A 27 -5.67 -15.29 15.73
CA ALA A 27 -4.53 -15.05 14.84
C ALA A 27 -4.84 -14.05 13.71
N LEU A 28 -6.09 -14.01 13.22
CA LEU A 28 -6.53 -13.03 12.23
C LEU A 28 -6.64 -11.60 12.80
N LEU A 29 -6.88 -11.46 14.11
CA LEU A 29 -6.94 -10.15 14.78
C LEU A 29 -5.55 -9.59 15.17
N LEU A 30 -4.51 -10.43 15.20
CA LEU A 30 -3.14 -10.01 15.51
C LEU A 30 -2.28 -9.74 14.25
N ALA A 31 -2.86 -9.81 13.06
CA ALA A 31 -2.17 -9.33 11.87
C ALA A 31 -1.91 -7.82 12.04
N PRO A 32 -0.64 -7.36 12.01
CA PRO A 32 -0.36 -5.94 11.98
C PRO A 32 -1.08 -5.36 10.76
N GLY A 33 -1.95 -4.36 10.99
CA GLY A 33 -2.49 -3.59 9.88
C GLY A 33 -1.30 -2.98 9.16
N ALA A 34 -1.10 -3.32 7.89
CA ALA A 34 -0.24 -2.54 7.01
C ALA A 34 -0.79 -1.11 7.06
N TRP A 35 0.03 -0.17 7.53
CA TRP A 35 -0.36 1.24 7.56
C TRP A 35 -0.30 1.73 6.11
N ALA A 36 -1.40 1.53 5.39
CA ALA A 36 -1.57 2.08 4.06
C ALA A 36 -1.43 3.60 4.11
N VAL A 37 -1.00 4.20 2.99
CA VAL A 37 -0.96 5.67 2.85
C VAL A 37 -2.28 6.27 3.35
N THR A 38 -2.21 7.24 4.27
CA THR A 38 -3.43 7.90 4.76
C THR A 38 -3.90 8.96 3.77
N ALA A 39 -5.17 9.36 3.84
CA ALA A 39 -5.69 10.41 2.94
C ALA A 39 -4.96 11.75 3.14
N GLU A 40 -4.61 12.07 4.39
CA GLU A 40 -3.84 13.27 4.72
C GLU A 40 -2.42 13.19 4.16
N GLN A 41 -1.77 12.04 4.27
CA GLN A 41 -0.43 11.83 3.73
C GLN A 41 -0.43 11.86 2.19
N ALA A 42 -1.43 11.25 1.56
CA ALA A 42 -1.62 11.33 0.11
C ALA A 42 -1.81 12.78 -0.37
N LEU A 43 -2.60 13.57 0.38
CA LEU A 43 -2.78 14.98 0.10
C LEU A 43 -1.48 15.76 0.27
N LYS A 44 -0.73 15.59 1.37
CA LYS A 44 0.57 16.24 1.59
C LYS A 44 1.57 15.91 0.47
N MET A 45 1.60 14.66 0.02
CA MET A 45 2.42 14.23 -1.12
C MET A 45 1.95 14.77 -2.47
N ALA A 46 0.70 15.23 -2.60
CA ALA A 46 0.14 15.78 -3.84
C ALA A 46 0.22 17.31 -3.89
N THR A 47 -0.07 18.00 -2.79
CA THR A 47 -0.25 19.46 -2.76
C THR A 47 0.72 20.20 -1.85
N GLY A 48 1.61 19.48 -1.14
CA GLY A 48 2.62 20.13 -0.31
C GLY A 48 3.60 20.98 -1.14
N ASP A 49 4.24 21.95 -0.49
CA ASP A 49 5.21 22.83 -1.14
C ASP A 49 6.64 22.45 -0.77
N GLY A 50 7.54 22.44 -1.77
CA GLY A 50 8.99 22.32 -1.55
C GLY A 50 9.41 21.13 -0.68
N GLU A 51 10.10 21.43 0.42
CA GLU A 51 10.68 20.44 1.34
C GLU A 51 9.61 19.63 2.09
N ASP A 52 8.47 20.23 2.45
CA ASP A 52 7.39 19.55 3.18
C ASP A 52 6.84 18.37 2.36
N ARG A 53 6.74 18.56 1.04
CA ARG A 53 6.28 17.51 0.12
C ARG A 53 7.31 16.38 -0.01
N VAL A 54 8.59 16.72 -0.09
CA VAL A 54 9.67 15.72 -0.12
C VAL A 54 9.71 14.94 1.20
N GLN A 55 9.52 15.61 2.33
CA GLN A 55 9.42 14.94 3.62
C GLN A 55 8.25 13.95 3.64
N ALA A 56 7.06 14.35 3.19
CA ALA A 56 5.89 13.47 3.13
C ALA A 56 6.13 12.23 2.24
N ILE A 57 6.83 12.40 1.11
CA ILE A 57 7.21 11.29 0.22
C ILE A 57 8.21 10.36 0.93
N ASN A 58 9.25 10.90 1.57
CA ASN A 58 10.26 10.11 2.26
C ASN A 58 9.66 9.32 3.43
N GLU A 59 8.77 9.92 4.20
CA GLU A 59 8.03 9.24 5.27
C GLU A 59 7.14 8.11 4.72
N ALA A 60 6.50 8.32 3.56
CA ALA A 60 5.68 7.29 2.92
C ALA A 60 6.48 6.07 2.48
N VAL A 61 7.73 6.26 2.05
CA VAL A 61 8.60 5.18 1.57
C VAL A 61 9.00 4.19 2.67
N LEU A 62 9.09 4.64 3.94
CA LEU A 62 9.62 3.83 5.04
C LEU A 62 8.81 2.55 5.31
N ASP A 63 7.48 2.65 5.23
CA ASP A 63 6.55 1.55 5.49
C ASP A 63 5.60 1.32 4.29
N ALA A 64 6.11 1.53 3.07
CA ALA A 64 5.29 1.53 1.85
C ALA A 64 4.73 0.15 1.48
N ASP A 65 3.40 0.08 1.45
CA ASP A 65 2.64 -1.00 0.83
C ASP A 65 2.47 -0.80 -0.69
N ASP A 66 1.78 -1.72 -1.34
CA ASP A 66 1.52 -1.68 -2.79
C ASP A 66 0.74 -0.43 -3.21
N ARG A 67 -0.10 0.12 -2.33
CA ARG A 67 -0.89 1.32 -2.61
C ARG A 67 -0.02 2.57 -2.58
N THR A 68 0.85 2.68 -1.59
CA THR A 68 1.83 3.76 -1.51
C THR A 68 2.76 3.75 -2.73
N ARG A 69 3.25 2.56 -3.14
CA ARG A 69 4.03 2.42 -4.38
C ARG A 69 3.25 2.89 -5.60
N ALA A 70 2.02 2.39 -5.78
CA ALA A 70 1.17 2.77 -6.90
C ALA A 70 0.87 4.28 -6.92
N PHE A 71 0.70 4.91 -5.75
CA PHE A 71 0.48 6.36 -5.65
C PHE A 71 1.73 7.16 -6.01
N ILE A 72 2.92 6.75 -5.53
CA ILE A 72 4.20 7.37 -5.90
C ILE A 72 4.46 7.24 -7.41
N ASP A 73 4.11 6.08 -7.98
CA ASP A 73 4.16 5.88 -9.43
C ASP A 73 3.20 6.80 -10.18
N ALA A 74 1.96 6.92 -9.72
CA ALA A 74 0.98 7.83 -10.31
C ALA A 74 1.44 9.29 -10.25
N LEU A 75 2.01 9.74 -9.11
CA LEU A 75 2.56 11.08 -8.97
C LEU A 75 3.65 11.34 -10.00
N SER A 76 4.59 10.41 -10.16
CA SER A 76 5.69 10.53 -11.13
C SER A 76 5.23 10.50 -12.59
N ASN A 77 4.11 9.83 -12.86
CA ASN A 77 3.49 9.77 -14.19
C ASN A 77 2.50 10.93 -14.44
N ASP A 78 2.47 11.95 -13.58
CA ASP A 78 1.54 13.07 -13.64
C ASP A 78 0.05 12.61 -13.74
N ALA A 79 -0.25 11.46 -13.14
CA ALA A 79 -1.57 10.81 -13.16
C ALA A 79 -2.34 11.02 -11.85
N VAL A 80 -2.06 12.12 -11.15
CA VAL A 80 -2.72 12.48 -9.89
C VAL A 80 -3.38 13.83 -10.02
N LYS A 81 -4.63 13.91 -9.55
CA LYS A 81 -5.35 15.16 -9.35
C LYS A 81 -5.59 15.39 -7.88
N ALA A 82 -5.70 16.64 -7.46
CA ALA A 82 -5.97 16.99 -6.08
C ALA A 82 -6.99 18.13 -5.97
N SER A 83 -7.79 18.07 -4.92
CA SER A 83 -8.60 19.18 -4.40
C SER A 83 -7.99 19.64 -3.08
N ASP A 84 -8.58 20.66 -2.45
CA ASP A 84 -8.19 21.11 -1.11
C ASP A 84 -8.23 20.01 -0.02
N LYS A 85 -8.96 18.92 -0.27
CA LYS A 85 -9.27 17.89 0.76
C LYS A 85 -8.68 16.52 0.48
N ALA A 86 -8.40 16.20 -0.79
CA ALA A 86 -8.05 14.85 -1.18
C ALA A 86 -7.29 14.82 -2.51
N ALA A 87 -6.41 13.83 -2.62
CA ALA A 87 -5.75 13.44 -3.86
C ALA A 87 -6.45 12.21 -4.48
N PHE A 88 -6.33 12.08 -5.80
CA PHE A 88 -7.00 11.09 -6.62
C PHE A 88 -6.05 10.55 -7.68
N VAL A 89 -6.01 9.23 -7.85
CA VAL A 89 -5.25 8.59 -8.93
C VAL A 89 -6.15 8.45 -10.15
N MET A 90 -5.65 8.88 -11.30
CA MET A 90 -6.35 8.82 -12.58
C MET A 90 -5.88 7.62 -13.40
N ASP A 91 -6.84 6.82 -13.86
CA ASP A 91 -6.66 5.79 -14.89
C ASP A 91 -7.54 6.16 -16.09
N GLY A 92 -6.95 6.87 -17.06
CA GLY A 92 -7.70 7.57 -18.10
C GLY A 92 -8.68 8.57 -17.48
N ASP A 93 -9.98 8.34 -17.70
CA ASP A 93 -11.06 9.19 -17.18
C ASP A 93 -11.59 8.74 -15.81
N GLN A 94 -11.08 7.63 -15.25
CA GLN A 94 -11.54 7.09 -13.98
C GLN A 94 -10.67 7.56 -12.82
N ALA A 95 -11.28 8.25 -11.85
CA ALA A 95 -10.62 8.55 -10.58
C ALA A 95 -10.77 7.41 -9.57
N THR A 96 -9.71 7.18 -8.80
CA THR A 96 -9.66 6.24 -7.68
C THR A 96 -9.05 6.89 -6.44
N ASP A 97 -9.50 6.44 -5.27
CA ASP A 97 -8.95 6.84 -3.99
C ASP A 97 -7.57 6.16 -3.77
N PRO A 98 -6.49 6.90 -3.50
CA PRO A 98 -5.15 6.34 -3.35
C PRO A 98 -4.99 5.43 -2.12
N VAL A 99 -5.85 5.58 -1.11
CA VAL A 99 -5.86 4.83 0.16
C VAL A 99 -6.73 3.59 0.06
N THR A 100 -7.91 3.68 -0.57
CA THR A 100 -8.91 2.60 -0.60
C THR A 100 -9.05 1.90 -1.96
N GLY A 101 -8.59 2.52 -3.04
CA GLY A 101 -8.56 1.95 -4.39
C GLY A 101 -9.95 1.90 -5.00
N ALA A 102 -10.93 2.39 -4.24
CA ALA A 102 -12.30 2.51 -4.68
C ALA A 102 -12.37 3.55 -5.79
N LYS A 103 -13.19 3.25 -6.79
CA LYS A 103 -13.59 4.22 -7.80
C LYS A 103 -14.37 5.33 -7.11
N VAL A 104 -14.00 6.57 -7.41
CA VAL A 104 -14.67 7.75 -6.88
C VAL A 104 -15.06 8.67 -8.02
N LYS A 105 -16.09 9.49 -7.81
CA LYS A 105 -16.38 10.60 -8.72
C LYS A 105 -15.31 11.66 -8.48
N LEU A 106 -14.62 12.08 -9.54
CA LEU A 106 -13.71 13.20 -9.47
C LEU A 106 -14.50 14.48 -9.16
N PRO A 107 -14.14 15.25 -8.13
CA PRO A 107 -14.70 16.56 -7.86
C PRO A 107 -14.40 17.55 -8.99
N ASP A 108 -15.31 18.51 -9.24
CA ASP A 108 -15.16 19.49 -10.33
C ASP A 108 -14.03 20.50 -10.04
N ASP A 109 -13.64 20.65 -8.77
CA ASP A 109 -12.55 21.49 -8.28
C ASP A 109 -11.20 20.75 -8.17
N ALA A 110 -11.12 19.50 -8.64
CA ALA A 110 -9.87 18.75 -8.64
C ALA A 110 -8.95 19.19 -9.79
N GLU A 111 -7.76 19.65 -9.45
CA GLU A 111 -6.75 20.15 -10.39
C GLU A 111 -5.62 19.16 -10.57
N ASP A 112 -4.87 19.31 -11.67
CA ASP A 112 -3.69 18.49 -11.93
C ASP A 112 -2.57 18.82 -10.95
N VAL A 113 -1.94 17.79 -10.40
CA VAL A 113 -0.77 17.96 -9.54
C VAL A 113 0.44 18.27 -10.41
N ILE A 114 1.05 19.43 -10.17
CA ILE A 114 2.23 19.86 -10.92
C ILE A 114 3.50 19.45 -10.18
N ASN A 115 4.37 18.70 -10.87
CA ASN A 115 5.66 18.26 -10.36
C ASN A 115 6.79 19.02 -11.06
N ASN A 116 7.51 19.87 -10.32
CA ASN A 116 8.72 20.50 -10.84
C ASN A 116 9.91 19.50 -10.85
N ASN A 117 11.03 19.89 -11.46
CA ASN A 117 12.21 19.01 -11.60
C ASN A 117 12.73 18.50 -10.25
N PHE A 118 12.69 19.34 -9.22
CA PHE A 118 13.12 18.96 -7.87
C PHE A 118 12.25 17.83 -7.30
N LEU A 119 10.92 17.95 -7.41
CA LEU A 119 9.99 16.92 -6.96
C LEU A 119 10.06 15.66 -7.81
N ARG A 120 10.30 15.78 -9.11
CA ARG A 120 10.54 14.60 -9.97
C ARG A 120 11.76 13.82 -9.51
N SER A 121 12.88 14.49 -9.22
CA SER A 121 14.07 13.84 -8.67
C SER A 121 13.81 13.18 -7.31
N ALA A 122 13.01 13.81 -6.43
CA ALA A 122 12.61 13.20 -5.16
C ALA A 122 11.74 11.95 -5.36
N LEU A 123 10.80 11.97 -6.32
CA LEU A 123 9.97 10.82 -6.67
C LEU A 123 10.81 9.68 -7.27
N ASP A 124 11.80 9.99 -8.11
CA ASP A 124 12.72 8.99 -8.67
C ASP A 124 13.56 8.31 -7.57
N ALA A 125 14.10 9.11 -6.64
CA ALA A 125 14.80 8.60 -5.47
C ALA A 125 13.90 7.72 -4.59
N ALA A 126 12.65 8.14 -4.37
CA ALA A 126 11.65 7.36 -3.64
C ALA A 126 11.39 6.01 -4.32
N LYS A 127 11.19 5.99 -5.65
CA LYS A 127 11.00 4.74 -6.40
C LYS A 127 12.20 3.81 -6.31
N ALA A 128 13.42 4.34 -6.43
CA ALA A 128 14.64 3.55 -6.27
C ALA A 128 14.73 2.93 -4.88
N ALA A 129 14.44 3.70 -3.82
CA ALA A 129 14.37 3.20 -2.46
C ALA A 129 13.31 2.10 -2.30
N LEU A 130 12.13 2.25 -2.90
CA LEU A 130 11.07 1.23 -2.86
C LEU A 130 11.51 -0.07 -3.54
N GLN A 131 12.21 0.00 -4.69
CA GLN A 131 12.72 -1.19 -5.37
C GLN A 131 13.76 -1.94 -4.52
N LEU A 132 14.60 -1.22 -3.76
CA LEU A 132 15.55 -1.83 -2.83
C LEU A 132 14.85 -2.59 -1.68
N HIS A 133 13.64 -2.17 -1.32
CA HIS A 133 12.80 -2.83 -0.31
C HIS A 133 11.73 -3.74 -0.93
N SER A 134 11.84 -4.09 -2.22
CA SER A 134 10.93 -5.04 -2.87
C SER A 134 11.07 -6.41 -2.23
N GLU A 135 9.95 -7.13 -2.04
CA GLU A 135 9.99 -8.54 -1.62
C GLU A 135 10.59 -9.44 -2.72
N ASP A 136 10.40 -9.06 -3.99
CA ASP A 136 10.97 -9.77 -5.14
C ASP A 136 12.49 -9.63 -5.19
N GLU A 137 13.18 -10.77 -5.14
CA GLU A 137 14.64 -10.82 -5.11
C GLU A 137 15.27 -10.28 -6.40
N ALA A 138 14.66 -10.54 -7.56
CA ALA A 138 15.19 -10.07 -8.83
C ALA A 138 15.12 -8.53 -8.92
N THR A 139 13.99 -7.94 -8.54
CA THR A 139 13.79 -6.48 -8.48
C THR A 139 14.79 -5.84 -7.52
N ARG A 140 14.93 -6.39 -6.32
CA ARG A 140 15.85 -5.88 -5.30
C ARG A 140 17.31 -5.99 -5.73
N ALA A 141 17.72 -7.12 -6.33
CA ALA A 141 19.07 -7.30 -6.85
C ALA A 141 19.38 -6.35 -8.02
N ALA A 142 18.40 -6.12 -8.91
CA ALA A 142 18.53 -5.15 -9.99
C ALA A 142 18.69 -3.72 -9.45
N ALA A 143 17.91 -3.33 -8.44
CA ALA A 143 18.03 -2.03 -7.79
C ALA A 143 19.38 -1.84 -7.10
N ALA A 144 19.85 -2.85 -6.35
CA ALA A 144 21.17 -2.82 -5.73
C ALA A 144 22.31 -2.74 -6.77
N ALA A 145 22.17 -3.45 -7.90
CA ALA A 145 23.12 -3.39 -8.99
C ALA A 145 23.11 -2.03 -9.72
N ALA A 146 21.97 -1.36 -9.81
CA ALA A 146 21.88 0.00 -10.35
C ALA A 146 22.69 0.98 -9.49
N LEU A 147 22.54 0.93 -8.16
CA LEU A 147 23.33 1.75 -7.23
C LEU A 147 24.85 1.52 -7.33
N MET A 148 25.28 0.29 -7.64
CA MET A 148 26.70 -0.02 -7.84
C MET A 148 27.24 0.44 -9.21
N LYS A 149 26.35 0.64 -10.18
CA LYS A 149 26.70 1.03 -11.55
C LYS A 149 26.68 2.53 -11.77
N ASP A 150 25.89 3.27 -10.99
CA ASP A 150 25.98 4.72 -10.94
C ASP A 150 27.41 5.08 -10.51
N PRO A 151 28.25 5.59 -11.41
CA PRO A 151 29.58 6.03 -11.05
C PRO A 151 29.42 7.17 -10.04
N ASP A 152 30.24 7.18 -9.00
CA ASP A 152 30.49 8.37 -8.16
C ASP A 152 30.51 9.61 -9.08
N GLU A 153 29.52 10.49 -8.97
CA GLU A 153 29.61 11.81 -9.58
C GLU A 153 30.70 12.58 -8.81
N SER A 154 31.94 12.46 -9.30
CA SER A 154 33.10 13.38 -9.23
C SER A 154 33.16 14.41 -8.10
#